data_AF-A0A917RXH0-F1
#
_entry.id   AF-A0A917RXH0-F1
#
_cell.length_a   1.000
_cell.length_b   1.000
_cell.length_c   1.000
_cell.angle_alpha   90.00
_cell.angle_beta   90.00
_cell.angle_gamma   90.00
#
_symmetry.space_group_name_H-M   'P 1'
#
loop_
_entity.id
_entity.type
_entity.pdbx_description
1 polymer ?
#
loop_
_entity_poly.entity_id
_entity_poly.type
_entity_poly.pdbx_seq_one_letter_code
_entity_poly.pdbx_strand_id
1 'polypeptide(L)'
;MIMLEAQLAQKIVGEVRLLTEESIIVMDRNGIIIASTDGERLGQLHEGARLVIERKEALIITQETAGQWRGVRAGINLPIFFQNTVVGVIGITGKPEKVANYGHLLQKMTELLIHESYYQEQLDFRERTLEGFAFDWLNNREWDDSFLSLAKILNVNLHCDRQVVFIRVPKPSGKEDGRTLAVLQELLDLEKDDILVRWGNDHLLLLADVSDQQRDLPGQVEKWAFSINKWTGEQSTIGVGSALPAEKLKYSFHQAKRALNVTGKLRPIMYDKDLTLEMISDGLDKDTKKLFIERVIGSVLSDQELLGTLRNLFAHRFSFKETADVMHIHINTLHYRLKKLQMETGLDTRDMRSRVVLYLALMFLDDQTKIT
;
A
#
# COMPACT_ATOMS: atom_id res chain seq x y z
N MET A 1 12.15 1.85 -27.87
CA MET A 1 12.45 0.53 -28.46
C MET A 1 12.91 -0.35 -27.33
N ILE A 2 12.18 -1.42 -27.01
CA ILE A 2 12.54 -2.28 -25.87
C ILE A 2 13.81 -3.06 -26.23
N MET A 3 14.82 -2.91 -25.39
CA MET A 3 16.00 -3.76 -25.40
C MET A 3 15.78 -4.88 -24.39
N LEU A 4 16.16 -6.11 -24.75
CA LEU A 4 16.09 -7.23 -23.82
C LEU A 4 17.22 -7.09 -22.81
N GLU A 5 16.89 -6.81 -21.55
CA GLU A 5 17.88 -6.66 -20.49
C GLU A 5 18.36 -8.02 -19.96
N ALA A 6 19.61 -8.07 -19.50
CA ALA A 6 20.24 -9.30 -19.01
C ALA A 6 19.48 -9.93 -17.83
N GLN A 7 18.91 -9.13 -16.94
CA GLN A 7 18.15 -9.63 -15.79
C GLN A 7 16.87 -10.36 -16.23
N LEU A 8 16.10 -9.77 -17.15
CA LEU A 8 14.91 -10.40 -17.72
C LEU A 8 15.28 -11.65 -18.52
N ALA A 9 16.32 -11.57 -19.35
CA ALA A 9 16.82 -12.71 -20.11
C ALA A 9 17.24 -13.88 -19.20
N GLN A 10 17.90 -13.60 -18.06
CA GLN A 10 18.31 -14.64 -17.12
C GLN A 10 17.12 -15.26 -16.38
N LYS A 11 16.11 -14.45 -16.04
CA LYS A 11 14.83 -14.96 -15.51
C LYS A 11 14.16 -15.91 -16.50
N ILE A 12 14.08 -15.51 -17.78
CA ILE A 12 13.51 -16.33 -18.86
C ILE A 12 14.26 -17.66 -18.97
N VAL A 13 15.60 -17.64 -19.02
CA VAL A 13 16.40 -18.88 -19.06
C VAL A 13 16.11 -19.78 -17.86
N GLY A 14 15.95 -19.21 -16.66
CA GLY A 14 15.58 -19.94 -15.46
C GLY A 14 14.23 -20.66 -15.57
N GLU A 15 13.19 -19.95 -16.01
CA GLU A 15 11.84 -20.50 -16.20
C GLU A 15 11.80 -21.57 -17.30
N VAL A 16 12.43 -21.29 -18.44
CA VAL A 16 12.41 -22.18 -19.61
C VAL A 16 13.22 -23.45 -19.35
N ARG A 17 14.30 -23.39 -18.56
CA ARG A 17 15.09 -24.56 -18.14
C ARG A 17 14.27 -25.61 -17.38
N LEU A 18 13.17 -25.22 -16.72
CA LEU A 18 12.29 -26.18 -16.03
C LEU A 18 11.59 -27.16 -17.00
N LEU A 19 11.53 -26.82 -18.30
CA LEU A 19 10.89 -27.63 -19.33
C LEU A 19 11.85 -28.49 -20.14
N THR A 20 13.17 -28.31 -19.97
CA THR A 20 14.17 -29.01 -20.79
C THR A 20 15.53 -29.10 -20.10
N GLU A 21 16.18 -30.26 -20.25
CA GLU A 21 17.57 -30.47 -19.79
C GLU A 21 18.60 -29.87 -20.75
N GLU A 22 18.17 -29.41 -21.92
CA GLU A 22 19.05 -28.86 -22.95
C GLU A 22 19.59 -27.46 -22.55
N SER A 23 20.75 -27.07 -23.09
CA SER A 23 21.34 -25.77 -22.76
C SER A 23 20.69 -24.64 -23.55
N ILE A 24 20.16 -23.64 -22.83
CA ILE A 24 19.46 -22.48 -23.38
C ILE A 24 20.36 -21.26 -23.26
N ILE A 25 20.39 -20.47 -24.31
CA ILE A 25 21.02 -19.14 -24.35
C ILE A 25 20.01 -18.11 -24.86
N VAL A 26 20.11 -16.89 -24.37
CA VAL A 26 19.38 -15.74 -24.89
C VAL A 26 20.38 -14.67 -25.28
N MET A 27 20.20 -14.11 -26.46
CA MET A 27 21.10 -13.17 -27.10
C MET A 27 20.39 -11.85 -27.38
N ASP A 28 21.12 -10.75 -27.22
CA ASP A 28 20.64 -9.42 -27.57
C ASP A 28 20.61 -9.19 -29.10
N ARG A 29 20.25 -7.99 -29.53
CA ARG A 29 20.22 -7.61 -30.95
C ARG A 29 21.61 -7.53 -31.61
N ASN A 30 22.68 -7.50 -30.83
CA ASN A 30 24.06 -7.53 -31.32
C ASN A 30 24.59 -8.97 -31.44
N GLY A 31 23.80 -9.96 -31.01
CA GLY A 31 24.20 -11.36 -30.98
C GLY A 31 25.06 -11.72 -29.77
N ILE A 32 25.13 -10.86 -28.74
CA ILE A 32 25.85 -11.12 -27.50
C ILE A 32 24.96 -11.96 -26.59
N ILE A 33 25.50 -13.05 -26.04
CA ILE A 33 24.79 -13.90 -25.07
C ILE A 33 24.65 -13.14 -23.76
N ILE A 34 23.42 -12.73 -23.44
CA ILE A 34 23.06 -11.95 -22.24
C ILE A 34 22.46 -12.82 -21.13
N ALA A 35 22.05 -14.05 -21.46
CA ALA A 35 21.67 -15.06 -20.48
C ALA A 35 21.98 -16.47 -20.99
N SER A 36 22.28 -17.38 -20.07
CA SER A 36 22.69 -18.73 -20.41
C SER A 36 22.45 -19.69 -19.24
N THR A 37 22.17 -20.95 -19.53
CA THR A 37 22.23 -22.04 -18.53
C THR A 37 23.67 -22.44 -18.19
N ASP A 38 24.62 -22.10 -19.06
CA ASP A 38 26.06 -22.32 -18.94
C ASP A 38 26.76 -20.96 -18.79
N GLY A 39 27.19 -20.65 -17.56
CA GLY A 39 27.73 -19.34 -17.19
C GLY A 39 29.00 -18.94 -17.97
N GLU A 40 29.76 -19.91 -18.47
CA GLU A 40 30.98 -19.64 -19.25
C GLU A 40 30.67 -18.96 -20.60
N ARG A 41 29.44 -19.12 -21.10
CA ARG A 41 29.00 -18.56 -22.39
C ARG A 41 28.53 -17.11 -22.30
N LEU A 42 28.31 -16.57 -21.09
CA LEU A 42 27.83 -15.20 -20.92
C LEU A 42 28.83 -14.19 -21.50
N GLY A 43 28.30 -13.17 -22.19
CA GLY A 43 29.10 -12.11 -22.82
C GLY A 43 29.79 -12.52 -24.13
N GLN A 44 29.70 -13.78 -24.54
CA GLN A 44 30.28 -14.22 -25.81
C GLN A 44 29.39 -13.81 -27.00
N LEU A 45 30.02 -13.47 -28.12
CA LEU A 45 29.33 -13.24 -29.38
C LEU A 45 28.93 -14.59 -30.02
N HIS A 46 27.67 -14.70 -30.43
CA HIS A 46 27.16 -15.84 -31.17
C HIS A 46 26.82 -15.43 -32.60
N GLU A 47 27.70 -15.76 -33.55
CA GLU A 47 27.60 -15.27 -34.94
C GLU A 47 26.29 -15.69 -35.64
N GLY A 48 25.74 -16.86 -35.29
CA GLY A 48 24.44 -17.33 -35.81
C GLY A 48 23.25 -16.44 -35.43
N ALA A 49 23.33 -15.60 -34.39
CA ALA A 49 22.23 -14.74 -33.98
C ALA A 49 21.98 -13.60 -34.98
N ARG A 50 23.03 -13.05 -35.59
CA ARG A 50 22.91 -11.97 -36.59
C ARG A 50 22.06 -12.41 -37.78
N LEU A 51 22.28 -13.63 -38.26
CA LEU A 51 21.51 -14.22 -39.36
C LEU A 51 20.02 -14.38 -39.00
N VAL A 52 19.72 -14.79 -37.78
CA VAL A 52 18.34 -14.91 -37.29
C VAL A 52 17.66 -13.54 -37.19
N ILE A 53 18.36 -12.52 -36.72
CA ILE A 53 17.83 -11.16 -36.59
C ILE A 53 17.56 -10.55 -37.96
N GLU A 54 18.48 -10.71 -38.91
CA GLU A 54 18.35 -10.19 -40.28
C GLU A 54 17.23 -10.88 -41.05
N ARG A 55 17.19 -12.22 -40.99
CA ARG A 55 16.21 -13.03 -41.74
C ARG A 55 14.85 -13.10 -41.06
N LYS A 56 14.78 -12.86 -39.74
CA LYS A 56 13.58 -13.05 -38.90
C LYS A 56 13.04 -14.48 -38.94
N GLU A 57 13.93 -15.45 -39.16
CA GLU A 57 13.59 -16.86 -39.34
C GLU A 57 14.46 -17.75 -38.44
N ALA A 58 13.98 -18.96 -38.17
CA ALA A 58 14.72 -19.97 -37.43
C ALA A 58 16.01 -20.36 -38.17
N LEU A 59 17.11 -20.48 -37.44
CA LEU A 59 18.37 -21.00 -37.94
C LEU A 59 18.70 -22.33 -37.29
N ILE A 60 18.77 -23.38 -38.09
CA ILE A 60 19.18 -24.71 -37.66
C ILE A 60 20.70 -24.82 -37.82
N ILE A 61 21.38 -25.26 -36.76
CA ILE A 61 22.84 -25.39 -36.72
C ILE A 61 23.19 -26.86 -36.50
N THR A 62 23.77 -27.51 -37.51
CA THR A 62 24.27 -28.89 -37.42
C THR A 62 25.68 -28.93 -36.85
N GLN A 63 26.16 -30.10 -36.40
CA GLN A 63 27.53 -30.25 -35.89
C GLN A 63 28.60 -29.83 -36.91
N GLU A 64 28.37 -30.07 -38.20
CA GLU A 64 29.26 -29.69 -39.29
C GLU A 64 29.34 -28.16 -39.45
N THR A 65 28.20 -27.49 -39.40
CA THR A 65 28.13 -26.01 -39.50
C THR A 65 28.60 -25.30 -38.23
N ALA A 66 28.47 -25.94 -37.06
CA ALA A 66 28.89 -25.35 -35.78
C ALA A 66 30.41 -25.12 -35.71
N GLY A 67 31.21 -26.00 -36.33
CA GLY A 67 32.68 -25.86 -36.35
C GLY A 67 33.21 -24.71 -37.20
N GLN A 68 32.34 -24.06 -37.99
CA GLN A 68 32.72 -22.97 -38.88
C GLN A 68 32.57 -21.59 -38.22
N TRP A 69 31.85 -21.49 -37.10
CA TRP A 69 31.45 -20.22 -36.48
C TRP A 69 31.89 -20.12 -35.01
N ARG A 70 32.26 -18.91 -34.58
CA ARG A 70 32.78 -18.66 -33.24
C ARG A 70 31.65 -18.63 -32.19
N GLY A 71 31.82 -19.38 -31.09
CA GLY A 71 30.88 -19.42 -29.97
C GLY A 71 29.61 -20.24 -30.21
N VAL A 72 29.56 -20.98 -31.33
CA VAL A 72 28.37 -21.70 -31.81
C VAL A 72 28.45 -23.18 -31.43
N ARG A 73 27.33 -23.73 -30.97
CA ARG A 73 27.14 -25.18 -30.74
C ARG A 73 25.97 -25.66 -31.61
N ALA A 74 25.93 -26.96 -31.94
CA ALA A 74 24.81 -27.53 -32.68
C ALA A 74 23.49 -27.34 -31.93
N GLY A 75 22.42 -27.04 -32.65
CA GLY A 75 21.15 -26.64 -32.04
C GLY A 75 20.25 -25.86 -32.99
N ILE A 76 19.39 -25.04 -32.41
CA ILE A 76 18.51 -24.12 -33.15
C ILE A 76 18.56 -22.74 -32.50
N ASN A 77 18.53 -21.71 -33.34
CA ASN A 77 18.38 -20.33 -32.93
C ASN A 77 17.07 -19.78 -33.49
N LEU A 78 16.25 -19.18 -32.63
CA LEU A 78 14.91 -18.68 -32.96
C LEU A 78 14.81 -17.20 -32.63
N PRO A 79 14.22 -16.38 -33.51
CA PRO A 79 14.03 -14.96 -33.26
C PRO A 79 13.00 -14.76 -32.14
N ILE A 80 13.24 -13.83 -31.24
CA ILE A 80 12.27 -13.44 -30.21
C ILE A 80 11.53 -12.20 -30.70
N PHE A 81 10.22 -12.28 -30.90
CA PHE A 81 9.41 -11.16 -31.34
C PHE A 81 8.74 -10.42 -30.19
N PHE A 82 8.74 -9.08 -30.26
CA PHE A 82 7.90 -8.22 -29.43
C PHE A 82 7.39 -7.07 -30.30
N GLN A 83 6.07 -6.83 -30.31
CA GLN A 83 5.43 -5.83 -31.18
C GLN A 83 5.93 -5.90 -32.64
N ASN A 84 5.92 -7.11 -33.22
CA ASN A 84 6.35 -7.42 -34.59
C ASN A 84 7.83 -7.09 -34.91
N THR A 85 8.65 -6.83 -33.89
CA THR A 85 10.08 -6.53 -34.04
C THR A 85 10.91 -7.59 -33.33
N VAL A 86 12.02 -8.03 -33.94
CA VAL A 86 12.95 -8.95 -33.29
C VAL A 86 13.69 -8.20 -32.18
N VAL A 87 13.50 -8.61 -30.93
CA VAL A 87 14.15 -8.00 -29.74
C VAL A 87 15.37 -8.77 -29.25
N GLY A 88 15.54 -10.00 -29.70
CA GLY A 88 16.67 -10.86 -29.36
C GLY A 88 16.55 -12.22 -30.05
N VAL A 89 17.38 -13.17 -29.65
CA VAL A 89 17.39 -14.53 -30.18
C VAL A 89 17.49 -15.53 -29.03
N ILE A 90 16.66 -16.57 -29.05
CA ILE A 90 16.79 -17.72 -28.13
C ILE A 90 17.49 -18.86 -28.87
N GLY A 91 18.56 -19.38 -28.27
CA GLY A 91 19.31 -20.51 -28.76
C GLY A 91 19.12 -21.73 -27.87
N ILE A 92 18.88 -22.88 -28.47
CA ILE A 92 18.72 -24.16 -27.78
C ILE A 92 19.78 -25.09 -28.34
N THR A 93 20.73 -25.45 -27.49
CA THR A 93 21.83 -26.36 -27.84
C THR A 93 21.33 -27.79 -27.79
N GLY A 94 21.57 -28.59 -28.83
CA GLY A 94 21.17 -29.99 -28.89
C GLY A 94 21.12 -30.52 -30.33
N LYS A 95 20.71 -31.77 -30.52
CA LYS A 95 20.51 -32.32 -31.88
C LYS A 95 19.30 -31.65 -32.52
N PRO A 96 19.43 -30.98 -33.70
CA PRO A 96 18.35 -30.25 -34.34
C PRO A 96 17.01 -30.99 -34.44
N GLU A 97 17.04 -32.26 -34.80
CA GLU A 97 15.87 -33.14 -34.93
C GLU A 97 15.09 -33.29 -33.61
N LYS A 98 15.79 -33.26 -32.47
CA LYS A 98 15.21 -33.38 -31.12
C LYS A 98 14.69 -32.03 -30.62
N VAL A 99 15.45 -30.95 -30.85
CA VAL A 99 15.15 -29.63 -30.27
C VAL A 99 14.18 -28.81 -31.11
N ALA A 100 14.03 -29.08 -32.40
CA ALA A 100 13.12 -28.35 -33.30
C ALA A 100 11.65 -28.41 -32.84
N ASN A 101 11.22 -29.57 -32.32
CA ASN A 101 9.83 -29.81 -31.90
C ASN A 101 9.40 -28.95 -30.70
N TYR A 102 10.33 -28.65 -29.78
CA TYR A 102 10.05 -27.82 -28.61
C TYR A 102 10.53 -26.38 -28.77
N GLY A 103 11.41 -26.10 -29.73
CA GLY A 103 11.99 -24.77 -29.92
C GLY A 103 10.95 -23.68 -30.15
N HIS A 104 9.98 -23.93 -31.00
CA HIS A 104 8.88 -22.98 -31.25
C HIS A 104 8.04 -22.71 -29.98
N LEU A 105 7.87 -23.72 -29.12
CA LEU A 105 7.19 -23.55 -27.84
C LEU A 105 8.00 -22.66 -26.90
N LEU A 106 9.32 -22.88 -26.79
CA LEU A 106 10.20 -22.05 -25.95
C LEU A 106 10.32 -20.62 -26.48
N GLN A 107 10.31 -20.44 -27.80
CA GLN A 107 10.21 -19.13 -28.44
C GLN A 107 8.92 -18.42 -27.99
N LYS A 108 7.76 -19.07 -28.12
CA LYS A 108 6.47 -18.47 -27.74
C LYS A 108 6.38 -18.18 -26.24
N MET A 109 6.87 -19.07 -25.39
CA MET A 109 6.96 -18.83 -23.95
C MET A 109 7.85 -17.61 -23.64
N THR A 110 9.01 -17.52 -24.29
CA THR A 110 9.93 -16.40 -24.13
C THR A 110 9.28 -15.08 -24.53
N GLU A 111 8.58 -15.04 -25.66
CA GLU A 111 7.81 -13.86 -26.09
C GLU A 111 6.73 -13.48 -25.09
N LEU A 112 5.99 -14.46 -24.54
CA LEU A 112 4.95 -14.22 -23.52
C LEU A 112 5.53 -13.66 -22.22
N LEU A 113 6.66 -14.18 -21.73
CA LEU A 113 7.34 -13.69 -20.52
C LEU A 113 7.83 -12.24 -20.70
N ILE A 114 8.30 -11.88 -21.90
CA ILE A 114 8.68 -10.49 -22.23
C ILE A 114 7.44 -9.60 -22.24
N HIS A 115 6.33 -10.07 -22.84
CA HIS A 115 5.06 -9.36 -22.80
C HIS A 115 4.58 -9.12 -21.37
N GLU A 116 4.56 -10.15 -20.53
CA GLU A 116 4.19 -10.05 -19.11
C GLU A 116 5.06 -9.03 -18.39
N SER A 117 6.40 -9.12 -18.51
CA SER A 117 7.32 -8.20 -17.86
C SER A 117 7.09 -6.75 -18.27
N TYR A 118 6.87 -6.50 -19.56
CA TYR A 118 6.62 -5.15 -20.07
C TYR A 118 5.28 -4.59 -19.56
N TYR A 119 4.21 -5.39 -19.58
CA TYR A 119 2.91 -4.95 -19.08
C TYR A 119 2.95 -4.70 -17.57
N GLN A 120 3.67 -5.52 -16.80
CA GLN A 120 3.85 -5.31 -15.37
C GLN A 120 4.60 -4.00 -15.08
N GLU A 121 5.69 -3.72 -15.81
CA GLU A 121 6.43 -2.46 -15.66
C GLU A 121 5.56 -1.24 -15.98
N GLN A 122 4.70 -1.33 -17.02
CA GLN A 122 3.76 -0.26 -17.33
C GLN A 122 2.71 -0.04 -16.23
N LEU A 123 2.21 -1.12 -15.62
CA LEU A 123 1.28 -1.04 -14.49
C LEU A 123 1.97 -0.39 -13.29
N ASP A 124 3.15 -0.88 -12.90
CA ASP A 124 3.94 -0.33 -11.79
C ASP A 124 4.26 1.15 -12.01
N PHE A 125 4.64 1.54 -13.24
CA PHE A 125 4.90 2.93 -13.59
C PHE A 125 3.65 3.80 -13.46
N ARG A 126 2.51 3.31 -13.96
CA ARG A 126 1.22 4.01 -13.85
C ARG A 126 0.81 4.17 -12.38
N GLU A 127 0.95 3.14 -11.57
CA GLU A 127 0.66 3.19 -10.12
C GLU A 127 1.52 4.26 -9.42
N ARG A 128 2.85 4.24 -9.64
CA ARG A 128 3.76 5.25 -9.06
C ARG A 128 3.44 6.66 -9.54
N THR A 129 3.06 6.80 -10.81
CA THR A 129 2.67 8.10 -11.37
C THR A 129 1.37 8.61 -10.72
N LEU A 130 0.40 7.72 -10.49
CA LEU A 130 -0.85 8.04 -9.81
C LEU A 130 -0.64 8.37 -8.32
N GLU A 131 0.26 7.65 -7.63
CA GLU A 131 0.69 7.96 -6.26
C GLU A 131 1.32 9.35 -6.16
N GLY A 132 2.27 9.66 -7.06
CA GLY A 132 2.88 10.99 -7.13
C GLY A 132 1.86 12.09 -7.43
N PHE A 133 0.95 11.84 -8.37
CA PHE A 133 -0.14 12.76 -8.68
C PHE A 133 -1.07 13.00 -7.48
N ALA A 134 -1.46 11.95 -6.75
CA ALA A 134 -2.29 12.08 -5.55
C ALA A 134 -1.54 12.85 -4.45
N PHE A 135 -0.24 12.64 -4.28
CA PHE A 135 0.58 13.40 -3.36
C PHE A 135 0.60 14.90 -3.73
N ASP A 136 0.82 15.22 -5.00
CA ASP A 136 0.82 16.61 -5.48
C ASP A 136 -0.55 17.25 -5.32
N TRP A 137 -1.63 16.53 -5.62
CA TRP A 137 -3.00 17.02 -5.46
C TRP A 137 -3.30 17.41 -4.01
N LEU A 138 -2.86 16.62 -3.04
CA LEU A 138 -3.15 16.84 -1.63
C LEU A 138 -2.26 17.89 -0.97
N ASN A 139 -1.06 18.16 -1.51
CA ASN A 139 -0.10 19.08 -0.91
C ASN A 139 0.01 20.43 -1.64
N ASN A 140 -0.25 20.50 -2.94
CA ASN A 140 -0.11 21.74 -3.71
C ASN A 140 -1.29 22.69 -3.48
N ARG A 141 -1.00 23.99 -3.58
CA ARG A 141 -2.01 25.05 -3.40
C ARG A 141 -2.79 25.35 -4.67
N GLU A 142 -2.18 25.14 -5.84
CA GLU A 142 -2.71 25.48 -7.15
C GLU A 142 -2.38 24.38 -8.16
N TRP A 143 -3.25 24.22 -9.16
CA TRP A 143 -3.07 23.29 -10.27
C TRP A 143 -2.39 24.01 -11.43
N ASP A 144 -1.14 23.67 -11.71
CA ASP A 144 -0.42 24.17 -12.87
C ASP A 144 -0.75 23.35 -14.14
N ASP A 145 -0.26 23.81 -15.29
CA ASP A 145 -0.48 23.13 -16.57
C ASP A 145 0.07 21.69 -16.58
N SER A 146 1.14 21.44 -15.80
CA SER A 146 1.74 20.12 -15.65
C SER A 146 0.78 19.16 -14.95
N PHE A 147 0.20 19.58 -13.81
CA PHE A 147 -0.79 18.83 -13.06
C PHE A 147 -2.04 18.53 -13.89
N LEU A 148 -2.57 19.54 -14.59
CA LEU A 148 -3.76 19.37 -15.45
C LEU A 148 -3.50 18.42 -16.62
N SER A 149 -2.30 18.47 -17.21
CA SER A 149 -1.90 17.55 -18.28
C SER A 149 -1.76 16.12 -17.75
N LEU A 150 -1.19 15.95 -16.56
CA LEU A 150 -1.04 14.66 -15.91
C LEU A 150 -2.39 14.04 -15.53
N ALA A 151 -3.33 14.85 -15.02
CA ALA A 151 -4.70 14.41 -14.74
C ALA A 151 -5.39 13.84 -16.00
N LYS A 152 -5.22 14.50 -17.16
CA LYS A 152 -5.75 14.01 -18.44
C LYS A 152 -5.10 12.69 -18.87
N ILE A 153 -3.78 12.55 -18.73
CA ILE A 153 -3.06 11.30 -19.07
C ILE A 153 -3.49 10.15 -18.17
N LEU A 154 -3.68 10.41 -16.87
CA LEU A 154 -4.14 9.43 -15.89
C LEU A 154 -5.66 9.19 -15.94
N ASN A 155 -6.38 9.93 -16.78
CA ASN A 155 -7.84 9.91 -16.88
C ASN A 155 -8.55 10.17 -15.54
N VAL A 156 -8.02 11.14 -14.77
CA VAL A 156 -8.58 11.57 -13.49
C VAL A 156 -9.58 12.70 -13.70
N ASN A 157 -10.81 12.50 -13.24
CA ASN A 157 -11.83 13.55 -13.21
C ASN A 157 -11.58 14.53 -12.05
N LEU A 158 -11.33 15.80 -12.38
CA LEU A 158 -11.15 16.92 -11.44
C LEU A 158 -12.41 17.78 -11.27
N HIS A 159 -13.54 17.39 -11.85
CA HIS A 159 -14.80 18.15 -11.80
C HIS A 159 -15.89 17.45 -10.98
N CYS A 160 -15.52 16.43 -10.20
CA CYS A 160 -16.39 15.74 -9.26
C CYS A 160 -16.14 16.19 -7.82
N ASP A 161 -17.18 16.07 -7.00
CA ASP A 161 -17.01 16.10 -5.55
C ASP A 161 -16.36 14.80 -5.11
N ARG A 162 -15.37 14.91 -4.23
CA ARG A 162 -14.60 13.77 -3.74
C ARG A 162 -14.54 13.74 -2.23
N GLN A 163 -14.51 12.53 -1.68
CA GLN A 163 -14.36 12.29 -0.25
C GLN A 163 -13.16 11.37 -0.01
N VAL A 164 -12.26 11.80 0.86
CA VAL A 164 -11.08 11.00 1.18
C VAL A 164 -11.43 9.95 2.23
N VAL A 165 -11.06 8.72 1.93
CA VAL A 165 -11.09 7.58 2.85
C VAL A 165 -9.64 7.13 3.05
N PHE A 166 -9.15 7.28 4.28
CA PHE A 166 -7.77 6.97 4.63
C PHE A 166 -7.72 5.72 5.51
N ILE A 167 -7.11 4.66 4.98
CA ILE A 167 -7.22 3.30 5.50
C ILE A 167 -5.84 2.88 5.98
N ARG A 168 -5.73 2.45 7.24
CA ARG A 168 -4.57 1.69 7.71
C ARG A 168 -4.84 0.20 7.50
N VAL A 169 -4.02 -0.42 6.67
CA VAL A 169 -4.10 -1.83 6.34
C VAL A 169 -3.04 -2.58 7.16
N PRO A 170 -3.45 -3.52 8.03
CA PRO A 170 -2.51 -4.38 8.73
C PRO A 170 -1.66 -5.17 7.73
N LYS A 171 -0.39 -5.44 8.06
CA LYS A 171 0.45 -6.25 7.18
C LYS A 171 -0.17 -7.64 7.05
N PRO A 172 -0.43 -8.14 5.82
CA PRO A 172 -0.88 -9.50 5.64
C PRO A 172 0.19 -10.46 6.19
N SER A 173 -0.22 -11.42 7.01
CA SER A 173 0.67 -12.43 7.54
C SER A 173 1.25 -13.27 6.38
N GLY A 174 2.52 -13.04 6.03
CA GLY A 174 3.30 -13.90 5.14
C GLY A 174 3.26 -13.64 3.63
N LYS A 175 2.99 -12.41 3.14
CA LYS A 175 3.10 -12.10 1.70
C LYS A 175 3.89 -10.81 1.42
N GLU A 176 4.94 -10.90 0.60
CA GLU A 176 5.77 -9.77 0.15
C GLU A 176 5.05 -8.90 -0.90
N ASP A 177 4.68 -7.70 -0.45
CA ASP A 177 4.77 -6.32 -0.98
C ASP A 177 4.62 -5.93 -2.47
N GLY A 178 4.44 -6.85 -3.41
CA GLY A 178 4.34 -6.49 -4.85
C GLY A 178 2.92 -6.34 -5.38
N ARG A 179 1.98 -7.20 -4.94
CA ARG A 179 0.64 -7.36 -5.55
C ARG A 179 -0.52 -6.93 -4.66
N THR A 180 -0.23 -6.26 -3.54
CA THR A 180 -1.23 -5.89 -2.55
C THR A 180 -2.26 -4.90 -3.10
N LEU A 181 -1.82 -3.89 -3.88
CA LEU A 181 -2.73 -2.86 -4.40
C LEU A 181 -3.71 -3.45 -5.43
N ALA A 182 -3.22 -4.23 -6.41
CA ALA A 182 -4.07 -4.86 -7.42
C ALA A 182 -5.14 -5.78 -6.79
N VAL A 183 -4.75 -6.59 -5.79
CA VAL A 183 -5.69 -7.44 -5.05
C VAL A 183 -6.72 -6.60 -4.30
N LEU A 184 -6.29 -5.48 -3.69
CA LEU A 184 -7.20 -4.60 -2.96
C LEU A 184 -8.13 -3.81 -3.90
N GLN A 185 -7.67 -3.38 -5.07
CA GLN A 185 -8.54 -2.76 -6.07
C GLN A 185 -9.66 -3.71 -6.51
N GLU A 186 -9.34 -4.98 -6.76
CA GLU A 186 -10.33 -6.00 -7.12
C GLU A 186 -11.29 -6.32 -5.94
N LEU A 187 -10.74 -6.41 -4.73
CA LEU A 187 -11.50 -6.75 -3.52
C LEU A 187 -12.44 -5.64 -3.06
N LEU A 188 -12.12 -4.38 -3.34
CA LEU A 188 -12.91 -3.23 -2.91
C LEU A 188 -14.07 -2.91 -3.87
N ASP A 189 -14.10 -3.47 -5.09
CA ASP A 189 -15.17 -3.22 -6.07
C ASP A 189 -15.45 -1.71 -6.25
N LEU A 190 -14.38 -0.97 -6.57
CA LEU A 190 -14.40 0.49 -6.63
C LEU A 190 -15.22 1.01 -7.83
N GLU A 191 -15.83 2.19 -7.66
CA GLU A 191 -16.55 2.84 -8.75
C GLU A 191 -15.58 3.43 -9.79
N LYS A 192 -16.08 3.70 -11.00
CA LYS A 192 -15.26 4.06 -12.16
C LYS A 192 -14.30 5.25 -11.93
N ASP A 193 -14.75 6.26 -11.19
CA ASP A 193 -14.00 7.50 -10.94
C ASP A 193 -13.30 7.52 -9.56
N ASP A 194 -13.36 6.41 -8.80
CA ASP A 194 -12.61 6.22 -7.57
C ASP A 194 -11.12 6.04 -7.86
N ILE A 195 -10.29 6.61 -7.00
CA ILE A 195 -8.83 6.54 -7.14
C ILE A 195 -8.24 5.95 -5.86
N LEU A 196 -7.66 4.76 -5.97
CA LEU A 196 -6.96 4.10 -4.87
C LEU A 196 -5.44 4.17 -5.10
N VAL A 197 -4.72 4.72 -4.12
CA VAL A 197 -3.26 4.80 -4.14
C VAL A 197 -2.67 4.28 -2.82
N ARG A 198 -1.43 3.81 -2.86
CA ARG A 198 -0.69 3.53 -1.63
C ARG A 198 -0.22 4.84 -1.00
N TRP A 199 -0.16 4.86 0.32
CA TRP A 199 0.32 6.01 1.07
C TRP A 199 1.31 5.53 2.15
N GLY A 200 2.58 5.43 1.79
CA GLY A 200 3.58 4.81 2.65
C GLY A 200 3.44 3.28 2.69
N ASN A 201 3.80 2.66 3.83
CA ASN A 201 3.97 1.21 3.91
C ASN A 201 2.73 0.44 4.35
N ASP A 202 1.86 1.06 5.15
CA ASP A 202 0.72 0.43 5.82
C ASP A 202 -0.58 1.23 5.65
N HIS A 203 -0.60 2.25 4.78
CA HIS A 203 -1.81 3.01 4.50
C HIS A 203 -2.18 2.96 3.01
N LEU A 204 -3.49 2.98 2.77
CA LEU A 204 -4.10 3.24 1.49
C LEU A 204 -4.91 4.52 1.58
N LEU A 205 -4.94 5.24 0.46
CA LEU A 205 -5.68 6.47 0.30
C LEU A 205 -6.65 6.26 -0.86
N LEU A 206 -7.94 6.35 -0.56
CA LEU A 206 -9.01 6.29 -1.54
C LEU A 206 -9.64 7.66 -1.69
N LEU A 207 -9.65 8.18 -2.92
CA LEU A 207 -10.32 9.41 -3.31
C LEU A 207 -11.64 9.02 -3.98
N ALA A 208 -12.69 8.84 -3.19
CA ALA A 208 -13.98 8.36 -3.66
C ALA A 208 -14.74 9.47 -4.40
N ASP A 209 -15.33 9.18 -5.56
CA ASP A 209 -16.24 10.09 -6.25
C ASP A 209 -17.63 10.08 -5.59
N VAL A 210 -18.03 11.21 -5.02
CA VAL A 210 -19.30 11.35 -4.32
C VAL A 210 -20.22 12.35 -5.03
N SER A 211 -20.06 12.49 -6.34
CA SER A 211 -20.93 13.33 -7.18
C SER A 211 -22.38 12.82 -7.20
N ASP A 212 -22.57 11.51 -7.10
CA ASP A 212 -23.89 10.93 -6.92
C ASP A 212 -24.32 11.02 -5.45
N GLN A 213 -25.31 11.87 -5.17
CA GLN A 213 -25.87 12.04 -3.82
C GLN A 213 -26.58 10.78 -3.30
N GLN A 214 -26.90 9.82 -4.17
CA GLN A 214 -27.48 8.53 -3.76
C GLN A 214 -26.43 7.51 -3.35
N ARG A 215 -25.14 7.79 -3.56
CA ARG A 215 -24.05 6.89 -3.21
C ARG A 215 -23.99 6.69 -1.69
N ASP A 216 -24.22 5.46 -1.25
CA ASP A 216 -24.04 5.03 0.15
C ASP A 216 -22.55 4.77 0.43
N LEU A 217 -21.76 5.85 0.49
CA LEU A 217 -20.34 5.74 0.86
C LEU A 217 -20.16 5.09 2.25
N PRO A 218 -20.97 5.41 3.29
CA PRO A 218 -20.81 4.77 4.58
C PRO A 218 -20.95 3.24 4.55
N GLY A 219 -21.96 2.72 3.87
CA GLY A 219 -22.12 1.28 3.69
C GLY A 219 -21.00 0.65 2.85
N GLN A 220 -20.45 1.38 1.86
CA GLN A 220 -19.27 0.92 1.11
C GLN A 220 -18.02 0.84 2.00
N VAL A 221 -17.77 1.85 2.84
CA VAL A 221 -16.64 1.85 3.78
C VAL A 221 -16.69 0.67 4.76
N GLU A 222 -17.87 0.32 5.27
CA GLU A 222 -18.04 -0.87 6.11
C GLU A 222 -17.74 -2.17 5.36
N LYS A 223 -18.21 -2.30 4.11
CA LYS A 223 -17.91 -3.46 3.25
C LYS A 223 -16.42 -3.56 2.93
N TRP A 224 -15.76 -2.43 2.66
CA TRP A 224 -14.33 -2.34 2.43
C TRP A 224 -13.54 -2.80 3.65
N ALA A 225 -13.88 -2.27 4.84
CA ALA A 225 -13.26 -2.70 6.09
C ALA A 225 -13.42 -4.21 6.32
N PHE A 226 -14.63 -4.75 6.13
CA PHE A 226 -14.90 -6.17 6.26
C PHE A 226 -14.03 -7.02 5.32
N SER A 227 -13.95 -6.61 4.05
CA SER A 227 -13.22 -7.35 3.02
C SER A 227 -11.70 -7.31 3.27
N ILE A 228 -11.17 -6.14 3.66
CA ILE A 228 -9.77 -5.99 4.06
C ILE A 228 -9.47 -6.89 5.26
N ASN A 229 -10.30 -6.87 6.30
CA ASN A 229 -10.09 -7.66 7.51
C ASN A 229 -10.10 -9.17 7.23
N LYS A 230 -10.98 -9.61 6.33
CA LYS A 230 -11.03 -11.01 5.88
C LYS A 230 -9.76 -11.42 5.15
N TRP A 231 -9.18 -10.51 4.37
CA TRP A 231 -7.97 -10.76 3.60
C TRP A 231 -6.69 -10.72 4.45
N THR A 232 -6.58 -9.76 5.37
CA THR A 232 -5.41 -9.60 6.24
C THR A 232 -5.42 -10.53 7.46
N GLY A 233 -6.60 -10.95 7.93
CA GLY A 233 -6.79 -11.62 9.20
C GLY A 233 -6.75 -10.70 10.43
N GLU A 234 -6.60 -9.39 10.23
CA GLU A 234 -6.48 -8.37 11.28
C GLU A 234 -7.40 -7.18 11.02
N GLN A 235 -7.75 -6.44 12.08
CA GLN A 235 -8.66 -5.30 11.99
C GLN A 235 -7.96 -4.08 11.38
N SER A 236 -8.44 -3.64 10.22
CA SER A 236 -8.11 -2.35 9.62
C SER A 236 -8.76 -1.20 10.38
N THR A 237 -8.14 -0.02 10.29
CA THR A 237 -8.76 1.22 10.76
C THR A 237 -8.91 2.21 9.62
N ILE A 238 -9.97 3.01 9.67
CA ILE A 238 -10.38 3.90 8.58
C ILE A 238 -10.79 5.24 9.15
N GLY A 239 -10.20 6.31 8.62
CA GLY A 239 -10.65 7.68 8.81
C GLY A 239 -11.29 8.22 7.53
N VAL A 240 -12.43 8.89 7.66
CA VAL A 240 -13.18 9.42 6.51
C VAL A 240 -13.33 10.93 6.64
N GLY A 241 -12.94 11.66 5.59
CA GLY A 241 -13.06 13.13 5.50
C GLY A 241 -14.47 13.57 5.10
N SER A 242 -14.63 14.83 4.69
CA SER A 242 -15.89 15.34 4.13
C SER A 242 -15.90 15.25 2.61
N ALA A 243 -17.10 15.18 2.02
CA ALA A 243 -17.31 15.39 0.59
C ALA A 243 -17.00 16.85 0.23
N LEU A 244 -16.04 17.07 -0.66
CA LEU A 244 -15.61 18.40 -1.07
C LEU A 244 -15.29 18.40 -2.57
N PRO A 245 -15.40 19.57 -3.24
CA PRO A 245 -14.88 19.72 -4.60
C PRO A 245 -13.40 19.33 -4.68
N ALA A 246 -13.01 18.81 -5.84
CA ALA A 246 -11.64 18.40 -6.16
C ALA A 246 -10.56 19.44 -5.74
N GLU A 247 -10.81 20.75 -5.89
CA GLU A 247 -9.85 21.80 -5.51
C GLU A 247 -9.60 21.87 -4.00
N LYS A 248 -10.56 21.40 -3.21
CA LYS A 248 -10.55 21.41 -1.74
C LYS A 248 -10.22 20.04 -1.14
N LEU A 249 -9.80 19.08 -1.96
CA LEU A 249 -9.55 17.69 -1.53
C LEU A 249 -8.53 17.57 -0.40
N LYS A 250 -7.53 18.47 -0.36
CA LYS A 250 -6.55 18.57 0.74
C LYS A 250 -7.21 18.69 2.13
N TYR A 251 -8.34 19.39 2.24
CA TYR A 251 -9.06 19.53 3.50
C TYR A 251 -9.70 18.21 3.91
N SER A 252 -10.34 17.50 2.96
CA SER A 252 -10.89 16.16 3.18
C SER A 252 -9.80 15.17 3.61
N PHE A 253 -8.60 15.26 3.02
CA PHE A 253 -7.45 14.46 3.44
C PHE A 253 -7.01 14.73 4.88
N HIS A 254 -6.85 15.99 5.29
CA HIS A 254 -6.50 16.32 6.67
C HIS A 254 -7.57 15.87 7.67
N GLN A 255 -8.85 15.98 7.30
CA GLN A 255 -9.99 15.47 8.06
C GLN A 255 -9.94 13.94 8.21
N ALA A 256 -9.77 13.21 7.11
CA ALA A 256 -9.64 11.76 7.11
C ALA A 256 -8.45 11.29 7.96
N LYS A 257 -7.31 11.99 7.85
CA LYS A 257 -6.11 11.71 8.65
C LYS A 257 -6.35 11.90 10.15
N ARG A 258 -6.99 13.00 10.54
CA ARG A 258 -7.37 13.23 11.93
C ARG A 258 -8.36 12.18 12.44
N ALA A 259 -9.37 11.84 11.65
CA ALA A 259 -10.33 10.79 12.00
C ALA A 259 -9.64 9.44 12.19
N LEU A 260 -8.69 9.09 11.31
CA LEU A 260 -7.90 7.86 11.42
C LEU A 260 -7.08 7.83 12.72
N ASN A 261 -6.48 8.96 13.13
CA ASN A 261 -5.63 9.02 14.34
C ASN A 261 -6.39 8.66 15.63
N VAL A 262 -7.70 8.85 15.67
CA VAL A 262 -8.52 8.55 16.87
C VAL A 262 -9.22 7.20 16.83
N THR A 263 -9.03 6.44 15.75
CA THR A 263 -9.53 5.07 15.64
C THR A 263 -8.89 4.15 16.68
N GLY A 264 -9.55 3.02 16.95
CA GLY A 264 -9.03 1.97 17.81
C GLY A 264 -9.89 0.71 17.73
N LYS A 265 -9.57 -0.31 18.54
CA LYS A 265 -10.23 -1.64 18.46
C LYS A 265 -11.77 -1.59 18.51
N LEU A 266 -12.31 -0.70 19.36
CA LEU A 266 -13.76 -0.54 19.55
C LEU A 266 -14.44 0.35 18.50
N ARG A 267 -13.67 1.26 17.88
CA ARG A 267 -14.14 2.22 16.87
C ARG A 267 -13.12 2.23 15.72
N PRO A 268 -13.13 1.19 14.86
CA PRO A 268 -12.15 1.05 13.79
C PRO A 268 -12.40 2.04 12.65
N ILE A 269 -13.64 2.49 12.46
CA ILE A 269 -14.04 3.47 11.44
C ILE A 269 -14.45 4.75 12.15
N MET A 270 -13.94 5.89 11.69
CA MET A 270 -14.28 7.21 12.21
C MET A 270 -14.49 8.20 11.06
N TYR A 271 -15.56 8.98 11.12
CA TYR A 271 -15.78 10.10 10.22
C TYR A 271 -15.39 11.41 10.91
N ASP A 272 -14.82 12.33 10.15
CA ASP A 272 -14.42 13.63 10.68
C ASP A 272 -15.58 14.41 11.31
N LYS A 273 -16.78 14.31 10.72
CA LYS A 273 -18.01 14.95 11.22
C LYS A 273 -18.44 14.44 12.60
N ASP A 274 -18.00 13.24 12.99
CA ASP A 274 -18.34 12.61 14.27
C ASP A 274 -17.31 12.92 15.36
N LEU A 275 -16.22 13.62 15.01
CA LEU A 275 -15.21 14.05 15.96
C LEU A 275 -15.75 15.19 16.83
N THR A 276 -15.43 15.13 18.12
CA THR A 276 -15.84 16.15 19.10
C THR A 276 -14.61 16.74 19.79
N LEU A 277 -14.32 16.32 21.02
CA LEU A 277 -13.13 16.72 21.77
C LEU A 277 -11.84 16.21 21.12
N GLU A 278 -11.94 15.14 20.34
CA GLU A 278 -10.88 14.60 19.50
C GLU A 278 -10.29 15.66 18.56
N MET A 279 -11.14 16.52 17.98
CA MET A 279 -10.70 17.59 17.08
C MET A 279 -9.85 18.63 17.80
N ILE A 280 -10.24 18.98 19.03
CA ILE A 280 -9.47 19.90 19.88
C ILE A 280 -8.16 19.24 20.30
N SER A 281 -8.19 17.95 20.67
CA SER A 281 -7.00 17.20 21.03
C SER A 281 -5.99 17.18 19.89
N ASP A 282 -6.38 16.86 18.66
CA ASP A 282 -5.48 16.77 17.50
C ASP A 282 -4.82 18.12 17.16
N GLY A 283 -5.50 19.24 17.42
CA GLY A 283 -4.94 20.59 17.22
C GLY A 283 -3.90 21.04 18.26
N LEU A 284 -3.76 20.33 19.39
CA LEU A 284 -2.80 20.66 20.44
C LEU A 284 -1.50 19.86 20.25
N ASP A 285 -0.36 20.55 20.32
CA ASP A 285 0.95 19.89 20.29
C ASP A 285 1.20 19.04 21.55
N LYS A 286 2.19 18.13 21.46
CA LYS A 286 2.52 17.19 22.53
C LYS A 286 2.97 17.88 23.83
N ASP A 287 3.64 19.00 23.74
CA ASP A 287 4.17 19.73 24.90
C ASP A 287 3.04 20.45 25.64
N THR A 288 2.11 21.05 24.90
CA THR A 288 0.88 21.65 25.45
C THR A 288 0.03 20.59 26.15
N LYS A 289 -0.15 19.41 25.56
CA LYS A 289 -0.84 18.28 26.21
C LYS A 289 -0.12 17.85 27.49
N LYS A 290 1.20 17.65 27.44
CA LYS A 290 2.00 17.23 28.60
C LYS A 290 1.94 18.26 29.74
N LEU A 291 2.07 19.55 29.41
CA LEU A 291 1.96 20.65 30.37
C LEU A 291 0.56 20.70 31.00
N PHE A 292 -0.49 20.47 30.21
CA PHE A 292 -1.86 20.39 30.74
C PHE A 292 -2.04 19.21 31.70
N ILE A 293 -1.58 18.01 31.32
CA ILE A 293 -1.62 16.81 32.16
C ILE A 293 -0.89 17.07 33.49
N GLU A 294 0.34 17.59 33.43
CA GLU A 294 1.15 17.86 34.62
C GLU A 294 0.47 18.87 35.56
N ARG A 295 -0.12 19.94 35.01
CA ARG A 295 -0.84 20.95 35.80
C ARG A 295 -2.12 20.43 36.46
N VAL A 296 -2.78 19.45 35.83
CA VAL A 296 -4.11 19.00 36.26
C VAL A 296 -4.06 17.75 37.13
N ILE A 297 -3.30 16.74 36.71
CA ILE A 297 -3.21 15.45 37.39
C ILE A 297 -1.75 15.03 37.71
N GLY A 298 -0.75 15.89 37.51
CA GLY A 298 0.67 15.58 37.72
C GLY A 298 0.96 14.98 39.10
N SER A 299 0.34 15.53 40.15
CA SER A 299 0.47 15.05 41.54
C SER A 299 -0.05 13.63 41.77
N VAL A 300 -0.94 13.13 40.90
CA VAL A 300 -1.56 11.79 41.02
C VAL A 300 -1.18 10.84 39.89
N LEU A 301 -0.27 11.22 38.98
CA LEU A 301 0.13 10.38 37.83
C LEU A 301 0.74 9.04 38.24
N SER A 302 1.45 8.99 39.37
CA SER A 302 2.04 7.75 39.92
C SER A 302 1.04 6.91 40.71
N ASP A 303 -0.11 7.46 41.09
CA ASP A 303 -1.14 6.79 41.88
C ASP A 303 -2.15 6.07 40.95
N GLN A 304 -1.81 4.84 40.57
CA GLN A 304 -2.64 4.01 39.69
C GLN A 304 -4.03 3.70 40.28
N GLU A 305 -4.16 3.72 41.62
CA GLU A 305 -5.43 3.49 42.31
C GLU A 305 -6.37 4.68 42.09
N LEU A 306 -5.87 5.91 42.25
CA LEU A 306 -6.65 7.12 41.99
C LEU A 306 -6.97 7.30 40.50
N LEU A 307 -6.01 7.06 39.60
CA LEU A 307 -6.26 7.10 38.15
C LEU A 307 -7.30 6.06 37.73
N GLY A 308 -7.21 4.84 38.28
CA GLY A 308 -8.20 3.78 38.07
C GLY A 308 -9.59 4.18 38.57
N THR A 309 -9.69 4.81 39.74
CA THR A 309 -10.95 5.37 40.25
C THR A 309 -11.51 6.43 39.32
N LEU A 310 -10.68 7.36 38.84
CA LEU A 310 -11.12 8.44 37.95
C LEU A 310 -11.63 7.90 36.60
N ARG A 311 -10.92 6.95 35.99
CA ARG A 311 -11.36 6.28 34.75
C ARG A 311 -12.71 5.59 34.92
N ASN A 312 -12.89 4.83 36.01
CA ASN A 312 -14.17 4.17 36.29
C ASN A 312 -15.30 5.18 36.55
N LEU A 313 -15.00 6.28 37.23
CA LEU A 313 -15.97 7.33 37.47
C LEU A 313 -16.51 7.93 36.16
N PHE A 314 -15.63 8.17 35.18
CA PHE A 314 -16.03 8.63 33.85
C PHE A 314 -16.81 7.58 33.07
N ALA A 315 -16.33 6.33 33.07
CA ALA A 315 -16.99 5.22 32.37
C ALA A 315 -18.44 5.01 32.85
N HIS A 316 -18.72 5.31 34.12
CA HIS A 316 -20.04 5.17 34.74
C HIS A 316 -20.73 6.52 34.99
N ARG A 317 -20.47 7.51 34.14
CA ARG A 317 -21.20 8.81 34.11
C ARG A 317 -21.25 9.53 35.48
N PHE A 318 -20.19 9.39 36.28
CA PHE A 318 -20.09 9.91 37.64
C PHE A 318 -21.07 9.31 38.67
N SER A 319 -21.66 8.15 38.39
CA SER A 319 -22.48 7.40 39.34
C SER A 319 -21.59 6.76 40.41
N PHE A 320 -21.56 7.33 41.61
CA PHE A 320 -20.73 6.81 42.71
C PHE A 320 -21.11 5.39 43.12
N LYS A 321 -22.41 5.06 43.04
CA LYS A 321 -22.90 3.72 43.36
C LYS A 321 -22.38 2.71 42.34
N GLU A 322 -22.65 2.94 41.05
CA GLU A 322 -22.18 2.03 39.98
C GLU A 322 -20.65 1.91 39.95
N THR A 323 -19.95 3.03 40.18
CA THR A 323 -18.48 3.04 40.25
C THR A 323 -17.98 2.18 41.42
N ALA A 324 -18.56 2.32 42.62
CA ALA A 324 -18.18 1.50 43.78
C ALA A 324 -18.45 0.01 43.53
N ASP A 325 -19.62 -0.30 42.95
CA ASP A 325 -20.04 -1.67 42.63
C ASP A 325 -19.10 -2.33 41.61
N VAL A 326 -18.79 -1.67 40.48
CA VAL A 326 -17.90 -2.19 39.42
C VAL A 326 -16.45 -2.29 39.88
N MET A 327 -16.02 -1.37 40.75
CA MET A 327 -14.68 -1.43 41.34
C MET A 327 -14.59 -2.42 42.51
N HIS A 328 -15.69 -3.05 42.91
CA HIS A 328 -15.78 -3.95 44.07
C HIS A 328 -15.24 -3.33 45.37
N ILE A 329 -15.53 -2.03 45.59
CA ILE A 329 -15.17 -1.30 46.80
C ILE A 329 -16.42 -0.75 47.49
N HIS A 330 -16.31 -0.51 48.80
CA HIS A 330 -17.37 0.18 49.52
C HIS A 330 -17.45 1.67 49.10
N ILE A 331 -18.66 2.24 49.09
CA ILE A 331 -18.89 3.65 48.71
C ILE A 331 -18.07 4.65 49.54
N ASN A 332 -17.81 4.33 50.81
CA ASN A 332 -16.95 5.15 51.68
C ASN A 332 -15.49 5.18 51.21
N THR A 333 -14.97 4.05 50.72
CA THR A 333 -13.63 3.97 50.14
C THR A 333 -13.55 4.80 48.87
N LEU A 334 -14.59 4.76 48.03
CA LEU A 334 -14.68 5.63 46.86
C LEU A 334 -14.65 7.11 47.27
N HIS A 335 -15.48 7.53 48.23
CA HIS A 335 -15.47 8.91 48.74
C HIS A 335 -14.11 9.33 49.30
N TYR A 336 -13.42 8.43 50.02
CA TYR A 336 -12.07 8.70 50.51
C TYR A 336 -11.08 8.94 49.36
N ARG A 337 -11.10 8.10 48.33
CA ARG A 337 -10.26 8.27 47.13
C ARG A 337 -10.57 9.57 46.40
N LEU A 338 -11.84 9.92 46.23
CA LEU A 338 -12.24 11.19 45.60
C LEU A 338 -11.80 12.40 46.43
N LYS A 339 -11.85 12.31 47.76
CA LYS A 339 -11.34 13.36 48.65
C LYS A 339 -9.81 13.48 48.55
N LYS A 340 -9.09 12.35 48.47
CA LYS A 340 -7.63 12.34 48.23
C LYS A 340 -7.31 12.99 46.89
N LEU A 341 -8.01 12.61 45.81
CA LEU A 341 -7.87 13.24 44.49
C LEU A 341 -8.06 14.76 44.57
N GLN A 342 -9.10 15.23 45.27
CA GLN A 342 -9.35 16.67 45.46
C GLN A 342 -8.25 17.37 46.25
N MET A 343 -7.68 16.74 47.27
CA MET A 343 -6.58 17.31 48.06
C MET A 343 -5.29 17.43 47.22
N GLU A 344 -4.99 16.44 46.39
CA GLU A 344 -3.76 16.40 45.58
C GLU A 344 -3.83 17.29 44.33
N THR A 345 -5.02 17.41 43.72
CA THR A 345 -5.21 18.15 42.44
C THR A 345 -5.86 19.52 42.62
N GLY A 346 -6.51 19.76 43.76
CA GLY A 346 -7.37 20.93 43.98
C GLY A 346 -8.71 20.88 43.24
N LEU A 347 -9.04 19.79 42.55
CA LEU A 347 -10.22 19.66 41.69
C LEU A 347 -11.32 18.84 42.36
N ASP A 348 -12.52 19.43 42.45
CA ASP A 348 -13.68 18.78 43.06
C ASP A 348 -14.50 18.00 42.03
N THR A 349 -14.62 16.68 42.18
CA THR A 349 -15.43 15.85 41.27
C THR A 349 -16.94 16.09 41.36
N ARG A 350 -17.41 16.99 42.23
CA ARG A 350 -18.79 17.48 42.26
C ARG A 350 -18.99 18.73 41.38
N ASP A 351 -17.92 19.49 41.12
CA ASP A 351 -17.96 20.67 40.26
C ASP A 351 -17.82 20.28 38.78
N MET A 352 -18.72 20.79 37.93
CA MET A 352 -18.75 20.45 36.51
C MET A 352 -17.46 20.88 35.80
N ARG A 353 -16.90 22.04 36.13
CA ARG A 353 -15.68 22.54 35.49
C ARG A 353 -14.50 21.62 35.80
N SER A 354 -14.36 21.24 37.07
CA SER A 354 -13.35 20.29 37.54
C SER A 354 -13.49 18.92 36.85
N ARG A 355 -14.71 18.42 36.67
CA ARG A 355 -14.97 17.18 35.90
C ARG A 355 -14.46 17.25 34.47
N VAL A 356 -14.75 18.33 33.75
CA VAL A 356 -14.31 18.50 32.37
C VAL A 356 -12.79 18.57 32.29
N VAL A 357 -12.15 19.31 33.20
CA VAL A 357 -10.69 19.45 33.25
C VAL A 357 -10.01 18.09 33.54
N LEU A 358 -10.53 17.33 34.51
CA LEU A 358 -10.06 15.97 34.81
C LEU A 358 -10.27 15.02 33.63
N TYR A 359 -11.39 15.14 32.91
CA TYR A 359 -11.68 14.32 31.73
C TYR A 359 -10.66 14.54 30.62
N LEU A 360 -10.41 15.81 30.28
CA LEU A 360 -9.44 16.19 29.25
C LEU A 360 -8.04 15.75 29.62
N ALA A 361 -7.65 15.83 30.90
CA ALA A 361 -6.34 15.38 31.35
C ALA A 361 -6.17 13.86 31.18
N LEU A 362 -7.18 13.06 31.51
CA LEU A 362 -7.16 11.62 31.24
C LEU A 362 -7.14 11.32 29.74
N MET A 363 -7.97 12.00 28.95
CA MET A 363 -8.02 11.83 27.50
C MET A 363 -6.64 12.10 26.87
N PHE A 364 -5.97 13.20 27.25
CA PHE A 364 -4.63 13.51 26.75
C PHE A 364 -3.57 12.52 27.24
N LEU A 365 -3.69 12.03 28.47
CA LEU A 365 -2.79 11.01 29.01
C LEU A 365 -2.89 9.70 28.20
N ASP A 366 -4.11 9.27 27.89
CA ASP A 366 -4.36 8.06 27.12
C ASP A 366 -4.01 8.23 25.63
N ASP A 367 -4.08 9.45 25.08
CA ASP A 367 -3.57 9.74 23.73
C ASP A 367 -2.05 9.59 23.63
N GLN A 368 -1.29 9.98 24.67
CA GLN A 368 0.18 9.84 24.65
C GLN A 368 0.63 8.38 24.71
N THR A 369 -0.13 7.51 25.38
CA THR A 369 0.22 6.08 25.50
C THR A 369 -0.07 5.28 24.23
N LYS A 370 -0.85 5.81 23.29
CA LYS A 370 -1.08 5.18 21.96
C LYS A 370 0.07 5.41 20.97
N ILE A 371 1.00 6.33 21.25
CA ILE A 371 2.08 6.75 20.34
C ILE A 371 3.44 6.09 20.69
N THR A 372 3.54 5.47 21.86
CA THR A 372 4.63 4.58 22.29
C THR A 372 4.22 3.13 22.15
#